data_AF-A0A1B8S6J5-F1
#
_entry.id   AF-A0A1B8S6J5-F1
#
_cell.length_a   1.000
_cell.length_b   1.000
_cell.length_c   1.000
_cell.angle_alpha   90.00
_cell.angle_beta   90.00
_cell.angle_gamma   90.00
#
_symmetry.space_group_name_H-M   'P 1'
#
loop_
_entity.id
_entity.type
_entity.pdbx_description
1 polymer ?
#
loop_
_entity_poly.entity_id
_entity_poly.type
_entity_poly.pdbx_seq_one_letter_code
_entity_poly.pdbx_strand_id
1 'polypeptide(L)'
;MVVVDEVEKAGTAKSVSGRAFGLTEALLPLLEPMTAQNWSCPYYQVKFDMSWVAWVLTSNDFRSLPEPLLSRCPPIRLRHLTQAELVRFIRREGHKKGIDDTGIEAAVEAFTRSGRKNQSMSLRTAARVILRAYDLERHPILH
;
A
#
# COMPACT_ATOMS: atom_id res chain seq x y z
N MET A 1 -2.65 15.98 2.89
CA MET A 1 -2.08 14.66 3.20
C MET A 1 -1.38 14.13 1.95
N VAL A 2 -0.17 13.60 2.10
CA VAL A 2 0.65 13.04 1.02
C VAL A 2 0.94 11.57 1.34
N VAL A 3 0.80 10.72 0.32
CA VAL A 3 1.10 9.29 0.42
C VAL A 3 2.26 8.97 -0.52
N VAL A 4 3.29 8.33 0.03
CA VAL A 4 4.44 7.83 -0.74
C VAL A 4 4.40 6.32 -0.70
N ASP A 5 4.25 5.69 -1.86
CA ASP A 5 4.22 4.25 -1.99
C ASP A 5 5.63 3.70 -2.24
N GLU A 6 5.95 2.54 -1.67
CA GLU A 6 7.21 1.81 -1.86
C GLU A 6 8.45 2.70 -1.64
N VAL A 7 8.48 3.43 -0.52
CA VAL A 7 9.52 4.42 -0.22
C VAL A 7 10.93 3.83 -0.21
N GLU A 8 11.07 2.52 0.04
CA GLU A 8 12.33 1.77 -0.06
C GLU A 8 12.92 1.73 -1.48
N LYS A 9 12.07 1.91 -2.49
CA LYS A 9 12.49 1.90 -3.89
C LYS A 9 12.94 3.27 -4.37
N ALA A 10 12.81 4.30 -3.54
CA ALA A 10 13.35 5.62 -3.85
C ALA A 10 14.89 5.54 -3.86
N GLY A 11 15.46 5.41 -5.05
CA GLY A 11 16.91 5.31 -5.23
C GLY A 11 17.66 6.52 -4.67
N THR A 12 18.97 6.36 -4.47
CA THR A 12 19.83 7.46 -4.05
C THR A 12 20.28 8.27 -5.26
N ALA A 13 19.68 9.46 -5.47
CA ALA A 13 20.19 10.40 -6.45
C ALA A 13 21.48 11.04 -5.91
N LYS A 14 22.64 10.61 -6.42
CA LYS A 14 23.94 11.23 -6.11
C LYS A 14 24.18 12.40 -7.06
N SER A 15 24.24 13.62 -6.53
CA SER A 15 24.74 14.77 -7.29
C SER A 15 26.26 14.66 -7.50
N VAL A 16 26.75 15.20 -8.60
CA VAL A 16 28.18 15.36 -8.94
C VAL A 16 28.95 16.14 -7.85
N SER A 17 28.26 16.94 -7.05
CA SER A 17 28.82 17.71 -5.93
C SER A 17 28.86 16.99 -4.58
N GLY A 18 28.55 15.68 -4.53
CA GLY A 18 28.60 14.89 -3.29
C GLY A 18 27.41 15.09 -2.34
N ARG A 19 26.42 15.91 -2.71
CA ARG A 19 25.14 16.00 -2.00
C ARG A 19 24.20 14.89 -2.46
N ALA A 20 23.77 14.03 -1.53
CA ALA A 20 22.72 13.05 -1.77
C ALA A 20 21.36 13.76 -1.73
N PHE A 21 20.58 13.65 -2.81
CA PHE A 21 19.21 14.15 -2.92
C PHE A 21 18.22 12.98 -2.94
N GLY A 22 18.42 11.98 -2.09
CA GLY A 22 17.45 10.91 -1.96
C GLY A 22 16.14 11.45 -1.38
N LEU A 23 15.03 10.84 -1.80
CA LEU A 23 13.70 11.21 -1.32
C LEU A 23 13.64 11.11 0.21
N THR A 24 14.26 10.07 0.78
CA THR A 24 14.26 9.81 2.21
C THR A 24 14.92 10.94 3.00
N GLU A 25 16.03 11.51 2.52
CA GLU A 25 16.71 12.64 3.15
C GLU A 25 15.90 13.93 3.03
N ALA A 26 15.28 14.16 1.87
CA ALA A 26 14.45 15.34 1.62
C ALA A 26 13.18 15.37 2.50
N LEU A 27 12.67 14.20 2.90
CA LEU A 27 11.52 14.06 3.78
C LEU A 27 11.82 14.36 5.25
N LEU A 28 13.05 14.11 5.74
CA LEU A 28 13.38 14.25 7.16
C LEU A 28 12.94 15.58 7.80
N PRO A 29 13.23 16.77 7.23
CA PRO A 29 12.82 18.03 7.83
C PRO A 29 11.31 18.32 7.71
N LEU A 30 10.54 17.45 7.05
CA LEU A 30 9.10 17.57 6.88
C LEU A 30 8.32 16.64 7.84
N LEU A 31 9.00 15.73 8.55
CA LEU A 31 8.39 14.73 9.42
C LEU A 31 8.29 15.17 10.88
N GLU A 32 9.02 16.19 11.30
CA GLU A 32 8.92 16.76 12.65
C GLU A 32 8.23 18.13 12.59
N PRO A 33 7.21 18.40 13.44
CA PRO A 33 6.44 19.64 13.38
C PRO A 33 7.31 20.91 13.43
N MET A 34 8.34 20.94 14.28
CA MET A 34 9.22 22.10 14.45
C MET A 34 10.04 22.41 13.20
N THR A 35 10.58 21.38 12.54
CA THR A 35 11.40 21.57 11.32
C THR A 35 10.50 21.84 10.11
N ALA A 36 9.31 21.23 10.07
CA ALA A 36 8.34 21.45 9.02
C ALA A 36 7.77 22.88 9.02
N GLN A 37 7.52 23.47 10.20
CA GLN A 37 6.99 24.84 10.32
C GLN A 37 7.92 25.91 9.70
N ASN A 38 9.23 25.63 9.66
CA ASN A 38 10.25 26.56 9.17
C ASN A 38 11.04 26.00 7.99
N TRP A 39 10.44 25.07 7.22
CA TRP A 39 11.13 24.38 6.14
C TRP A 39 11.53 25.38 5.03
N SER A 40 12.78 25.31 4.60
CA SER A 40 13.31 26.17 3.52
C SER A 40 13.35 25.41 2.20
N CYS A 41 12.72 25.97 1.17
CA CYS A 41 12.76 25.39 -0.17
C CYS A 41 14.21 25.40 -0.70
N PRO A 42 14.80 24.23 -1.06
CA PRO A 42 16.19 24.17 -1.49
C PRO A 42 16.52 24.99 -2.75
N TYR A 43 15.53 25.22 -3.63
CA TYR A 43 15.69 25.96 -4.87
C TYR A 43 15.47 27.46 -4.68
N TYR A 44 14.31 27.85 -4.16
CA TYR A 44 13.94 29.26 -4.00
C TYR A 44 14.52 29.91 -2.73
N GLN A 45 15.00 29.11 -1.77
CA GLN A 45 15.51 29.56 -0.47
C GLN A 45 14.50 30.39 0.35
N VAL A 46 13.20 30.18 0.09
CA VAL A 46 12.09 30.78 0.83
C VAL A 46 11.56 29.77 1.84
N LYS A 47 11.16 30.28 3.02
CA LYS A 47 10.56 29.48 4.08
C LYS A 47 9.07 29.25 3.83
N PHE A 48 8.62 28.02 4.08
CA PHE A 48 7.22 27.62 4.05
C PHE A 48 6.87 26.90 5.36
N ASP A 49 5.66 27.15 5.86
CA ASP A 49 5.09 26.33 6.93
C ASP A 49 4.51 25.04 6.33
N MET A 50 5.25 23.95 6.46
CA MET A 50 4.88 22.62 6.00
C MET A 50 4.28 21.75 7.12
N SER A 51 4.08 22.30 8.33
CA SER A 51 3.64 21.51 9.51
C SER A 51 2.24 20.91 9.38
N TRP A 52 1.45 21.41 8.44
CA TRP A 52 0.08 20.96 8.15
C TRP A 52 0.03 19.76 7.20
N VAL A 53 1.17 19.36 6.64
CA VAL A 53 1.25 18.24 5.70
C VAL A 53 1.41 16.94 6.47
N ALA A 54 0.34 16.13 6.51
CA ALA A 54 0.42 14.75 7.00
C ALA A 54 1.06 13.82 5.94
N TRP A 55 1.99 12.98 6.39
CA TRP A 55 2.72 12.01 5.56
C TRP A 55 2.34 10.58 5.91
N VAL A 56 2.09 9.76 4.88
CA VAL A 56 1.92 8.31 5.00
C VAL A 56 2.89 7.64 4.04
N LEU A 57 3.77 6.78 4.57
CA LEU A 57 4.79 6.08 3.81
C LEU A 57 4.46 4.59 3.83
N THR A 58 4.42 3.93 2.67
CA THR A 58 4.33 2.48 2.58
C THR A 58 5.70 1.91 2.25
N SER A 59 5.96 0.69 2.75
CA SER A 59 7.16 -0.04 2.39
C SER A 59 6.92 -1.55 2.43
N ASN A 60 7.49 -2.27 1.46
CA ASN A 60 7.51 -3.73 1.49
C ASN A 60 8.65 -4.26 2.37
N ASP A 61 9.76 -3.53 2.45
CA ASP A 61 10.91 -3.90 3.28
C ASP A 61 11.56 -2.67 3.94
N PHE A 62 11.04 -2.33 5.12
CA PHE A 62 11.53 -1.19 5.91
C PHE A 62 12.99 -1.33 6.36
N ARG A 63 13.58 -2.54 6.35
CA ARG A 63 14.96 -2.77 6.81
C ARG A 63 16.00 -2.14 5.88
N SER A 64 15.59 -1.82 4.66
CA SER A 64 16.42 -1.11 3.68
C SER A 64 16.36 0.41 3.86
N LEU A 65 15.46 0.93 4.70
CA LEU A 65 15.30 2.35 4.95
C LEU A 65 16.36 2.89 5.91
N PRO A 66 16.77 4.16 5.75
CA PRO A 66 17.78 4.76 6.62
C PRO A 66 17.23 4.99 8.03
N GLU A 67 18.08 4.74 9.04
CA GLU A 67 17.74 4.89 10.47
C GLU A 67 17.11 6.25 10.82
N PRO A 68 17.58 7.41 10.29
CA PRO A 68 16.93 8.71 10.52
C PRO A 68 15.45 8.77 10.13
N LEU A 69 15.03 8.01 9.11
CA LEU A 69 13.64 7.92 8.68
C LEU A 69 12.84 7.02 9.62
N LEU A 70 13.38 5.86 9.99
CA LEU A 70 12.75 4.91 10.91
C LEU A 70 12.54 5.51 12.31
N SER A 71 13.48 6.33 12.77
CA SER A 71 13.39 7.03 14.05
C SER A 71 12.24 8.05 14.09
N ARG A 72 11.98 8.75 12.98
CA ARG A 72 10.92 9.78 12.86
C ARG A 72 9.56 9.21 12.46
N CYS A 73 9.57 8.14 11.67
CA CYS A 73 8.38 7.46 11.17
C CYS A 73 8.50 5.95 11.45
N PRO A 74 8.30 5.52 12.71
CA PRO A 74 8.39 4.11 13.07
C PRO A 74 7.37 3.26 12.29
N PRO A 75 7.78 2.12 11.70
CA PRO A 75 6.90 1.34 10.84
C PRO A 75 5.81 0.62 11.63
N ILE A 76 4.57 0.75 11.18
CA ILE A 76 3.48 -0.15 11.59
C ILE A 76 3.53 -1.39 10.70
N ARG A 77 3.90 -2.54 11.29
CA ARG A 77 4.06 -3.79 10.54
C ARG A 77 2.72 -4.46 10.29
N LEU A 78 2.39 -4.65 9.03
CA LEU A 78 1.24 -5.44 8.61
C LEU A 78 1.68 -6.87 8.32
N ARG A 79 1.07 -7.84 8.99
CA ARG A 79 1.31 -9.26 8.68
C ARG A 79 0.55 -9.67 7.41
N HIS A 80 1.00 -10.75 6.80
CA HIS A 80 0.20 -11.43 5.78
C HIS A 80 -1.16 -11.87 6.36
N LEU A 81 -2.20 -11.72 5.56
CA LEU A 81 -3.52 -12.23 5.88
C LEU A 81 -3.54 -13.74 5.78
N THR A 82 -4.19 -14.38 6.74
CA THR A 82 -4.45 -15.81 6.68
C THR A 82 -5.48 -16.12 5.60
N GLN A 83 -5.50 -17.36 5.11
CA GLN A 83 -6.53 -17.80 4.17
C GLN A 83 -7.94 -17.60 4.75
N ALA A 84 -8.16 -17.89 6.04
CA ALA A 84 -9.46 -17.71 6.69
C ALA A 84 -9.93 -16.25 6.65
N GLU A 85 -9.02 -15.29 6.84
CA GLU A 85 -9.35 -13.86 6.75
C GLU A 85 -9.66 -13.42 5.32
N LEU A 86 -8.93 -13.94 4.34
CA LEU A 86 -9.19 -13.66 2.92
C LEU A 86 -10.53 -14.26 2.48
N VAL A 87 -10.88 -15.45 2.96
CA VAL A 87 -12.20 -16.06 2.73
C VAL A 87 -13.30 -15.22 3.39
N ARG A 88 -13.10 -14.76 4.63
CA ARG A 88 -14.05 -13.86 5.30
C ARG A 88 -14.22 -12.54 4.54
N PHE A 89 -13.13 -12.01 3.98
CA PHE A 89 -13.17 -10.84 3.11
C PHE A 89 -14.00 -11.10 1.84
N ILE A 90 -13.78 -12.24 1.16
CA ILE A 90 -14.53 -12.63 -0.03
C ILE A 90 -16.03 -12.67 0.25
N ARG A 91 -16.43 -13.38 1.31
CA ARG A 91 -17.85 -13.48 1.70
C ARG A 91 -18.45 -12.10 1.98
N ARG A 92 -17.80 -11.33 2.85
CA ARG A 92 -18.28 -9.99 3.24
C ARG A 92 -18.42 -9.04 2.04
N GLU A 93 -17.40 -8.96 1.20
CA GLU A 93 -17.41 -8.04 0.06
C GLU A 93 -18.26 -8.55 -1.11
N GLY A 94 -18.43 -9.87 -1.25
CA GLY A 94 -19.36 -10.50 -2.17
C GLY A 94 -20.81 -10.11 -1.84
N HIS A 95 -21.24 -10.29 -0.59
CA HIS A 95 -22.58 -9.88 -0.16
C HIS A 95 -22.81 -8.38 -0.36
N LYS A 96 -21.82 -7.52 -0.04
CA LYS A 96 -21.92 -6.08 -0.29
C LYS A 96 -22.11 -5.72 -1.76
N LYS A 97 -21.62 -6.55 -2.68
CA LYS A 97 -21.79 -6.38 -4.13
C LYS A 97 -23.09 -7.00 -4.65
N GLY A 98 -23.89 -7.62 -3.79
CA GLY A 98 -25.14 -8.28 -4.15
C GLY A 98 -24.96 -9.60 -4.89
N ILE A 99 -23.79 -10.24 -4.72
CA ILE A 99 -23.55 -11.60 -5.22
C ILE A 99 -24.35 -12.56 -4.35
N ASP A 100 -25.00 -13.55 -4.96
CA ASP A 100 -25.74 -14.56 -4.21
C ASP A 100 -24.83 -15.53 -3.46
N ASP A 101 -25.39 -16.30 -2.53
CA ASP A 101 -24.61 -17.24 -1.71
C ASP A 101 -23.90 -18.31 -2.56
N THR A 102 -24.49 -18.70 -3.69
CA THR A 102 -23.93 -19.71 -4.59
C THR A 102 -22.71 -19.15 -5.33
N GLY A 103 -22.80 -17.93 -5.86
CA GLY A 103 -21.69 -17.22 -6.49
C GLY A 103 -20.55 -16.93 -5.51
N ILE A 104 -20.88 -16.59 -4.27
CA ILE A 104 -19.89 -16.38 -3.20
C ILE A 104 -19.14 -17.68 -2.87
N GLU A 105 -19.84 -18.79 -2.65
CA GLU A 105 -19.18 -20.06 -2.33
C GLU A 105 -18.36 -20.59 -3.52
N ALA A 106 -18.82 -20.38 -4.75
CA ALA A 106 -18.02 -20.66 -5.95
C ALA A 106 -16.73 -19.82 -5.99
N ALA A 107 -16.80 -18.52 -5.63
CA ALA A 107 -15.61 -17.66 -5.55
C ALA A 107 -14.63 -18.11 -4.45
N VAL A 108 -15.15 -18.53 -3.28
CA VAL A 108 -14.35 -19.08 -2.17
C VAL A 108 -13.66 -20.38 -2.58
N GLU A 109 -14.36 -21.26 -3.26
CA GLU A 109 -13.81 -22.52 -3.76
C GLU A 109 -12.70 -22.26 -4.80
N ALA A 110 -12.96 -21.38 -5.78
CA ALA A 110 -11.99 -20.99 -6.79
C ALA A 110 -10.73 -20.39 -6.17
N PHE A 111 -10.89 -19.49 -5.20
CA PHE A 111 -9.78 -18.87 -4.47
C PHE A 111 -8.97 -19.91 -3.68
N THR A 112 -9.64 -20.81 -2.97
CA THR A 112 -9.00 -21.86 -2.17
C THR A 112 -8.23 -22.85 -3.05
N ARG A 113 -8.77 -23.21 -4.22
CA ARG A 113 -8.08 -24.04 -5.21
C ARG A 113 -6.82 -23.37 -5.76
N SER A 114 -6.86 -22.06 -6.03
CA SER A 114 -5.67 -21.30 -6.47
C SER A 114 -4.56 -21.31 -5.43
N GLY A 115 -4.90 -21.22 -4.14
CA GLY A 115 -3.91 -21.30 -3.05
C GLY A 115 -3.15 -22.62 -3.00
N ARG A 116 -3.79 -23.74 -3.38
CA ARG A 116 -3.13 -25.07 -3.47
C ARG A 116 -2.14 -25.18 -4.62
N LYS A 117 -2.27 -24.36 -5.66
CA LYS A 117 -1.39 -24.35 -6.86
C LYS A 117 -0.15 -23.46 -6.69
N ASN A 118 0.23 -23.13 -5.46
CA ASN A 118 1.38 -22.27 -5.15
C ASN A 118 1.28 -20.83 -5.71
N GLN A 119 0.06 -20.36 -6.03
CA GLN A 119 -0.16 -18.95 -6.34
C GLN A 119 -0.29 -18.12 -5.07
N SER A 120 0.18 -16.86 -5.10
CA SER A 120 0.13 -16.01 -3.92
C SER A 120 -1.31 -15.65 -3.52
N MET A 121 -1.65 -16.00 -2.28
CA MET A 121 -2.91 -15.69 -1.63
C MET A 121 -2.85 -14.22 -1.18
N SER A 122 -3.53 -13.34 -1.90
CA SER A 122 -3.52 -11.90 -1.64
C SER A 122 -4.92 -11.30 -1.74
N LEU A 123 -5.10 -10.11 -1.17
CA LEU A 123 -6.33 -9.32 -1.35
C LEU A 123 -6.61 -9.04 -2.83
N ARG A 124 -5.58 -8.90 -3.66
CA ARG A 124 -5.73 -8.70 -5.11
C ARG A 124 -6.34 -9.94 -5.76
N THR A 125 -5.86 -11.13 -5.42
CA THR A 125 -6.41 -12.39 -5.93
C THR A 125 -7.84 -12.59 -5.42
N ALA A 126 -8.11 -12.26 -4.15
CA ALA A 126 -9.45 -12.31 -3.57
C ALA A 126 -10.44 -11.34 -4.28
N ALA A 127 -10.04 -10.08 -4.50
CA ALA A 127 -10.85 -9.11 -5.22
C ALA A 127 -11.15 -9.55 -6.66
N ARG A 128 -10.20 -10.21 -7.32
CA ARG A 128 -10.38 -10.72 -8.68
C ARG A 128 -11.42 -11.84 -8.76
N VAL A 129 -11.48 -12.76 -7.79
CA VAL A 129 -12.51 -13.82 -7.80
C VAL A 129 -13.90 -13.27 -7.51
N ILE A 130 -14.01 -12.24 -6.65
CA ILE A 130 -15.28 -11.56 -6.37
C ILE A 130 -15.79 -10.87 -7.64
N LEU A 131 -14.91 -10.16 -8.35
CA LEU A 131 -15.27 -9.51 -9.61
C LEU A 131 -15.78 -10.52 -10.65
N ARG A 132 -15.09 -11.65 -10.79
CA ARG A 132 -15.51 -12.71 -11.72
C ARG A 132 -16.87 -13.31 -11.37
N ALA A 133 -17.14 -13.56 -10.08
CA ALA A 133 -18.44 -14.09 -9.65
C ALA A 133 -19.56 -13.08 -9.95
N TYR A 134 -19.33 -11.81 -9.65
CA TYR A 134 -20.27 -10.73 -9.98
C TYR A 134 -20.55 -10.61 -11.49
N ASP A 135 -19.51 -10.70 -12.31
CA ASP A 135 -19.64 -10.61 -13.77
C ASP A 135 -20.44 -11.81 -14.34
N LEU A 136 -20.23 -13.02 -13.82
CA LEU A 136 -20.93 -14.23 -14.26
C LEU A 136 -22.43 -14.21 -13.92
N GLU A 137 -22.83 -13.66 -12.77
CA GLU A 137 -24.23 -13.54 -12.40
C GLU A 137 -24.98 -12.52 -13.28
N ARG A 138 -24.31 -11.43 -13.66
CA ARG A 138 -24.94 -10.34 -14.42
C ARG A 138 -24.86 -10.54 -15.92
N HIS A 139 -23.87 -11.27 -16.39
CA HIS A 139 -23.66 -11.61 -17.79
C HIS A 139 -23.38 -13.11 -17.90
N PRO A 140 -24.40 -13.95 -17.69
CA PRO A 140 -24.25 -15.39 -17.85
C PRO A 140 -23.74 -15.67 -19.26
N ILE A 141 -22.65 -16.44 -19.36
CA ILE A 141 -22.05 -16.82 -20.63
C ILE A 141 -23.11 -17.65 -21.37
N LEU A 142 -23.73 -17.07 -22.40
CA LEU A 142 -24.60 -17.80 -23.31
C LEU A 142 -23.70 -18.82 -24.05
N HIS A 143 -23.98 -20.10 -23.81
CA HIS A 143 -23.30 -21.23 -24.42
C HIS A 143 -23.42 -21.25 -25.95
#